data_AF-A0A149RPA1-F1
#
_entry.id   AF-A0A149RPA1-F1
#
_cell.length_a   1.000
_cell.length_b   1.000
_cell.length_c   1.000
_cell.angle_alpha   90.00
_cell.angle_beta   90.00
_cell.angle_gamma   90.00
#
_symmetry.space_group_name_H-M   'P 1'
#
loop_
_entity.id
_entity.type
_entity.pdbx_description
1 polymer ?
#
loop_
_entity_poly.entity_id
_entity_poly.type
_entity_poly.pdbx_seq_one_letter_code
_entity_poly.pdbx_strand_id
1 'polypeptide(L)'
;MADPPRKEAPCSGKWFAAKRYGYGAGLPIVWQGWVALAVFLSVTLGTTFGMLFLRPDKPLLLLSGVTLINAIAVALFLWICKSRTEGGWRWRWGDKD
;
A
#
# COMPACT_ATOMS: atom_id res chain seq x y z
N MET A 1 -44.25 -1.00 -11.57
CA MET A 1 -43.05 -0.19 -11.81
C MET A 1 -41.92 -0.86 -11.04
N ALA A 2 -41.06 -1.60 -11.74
CA ALA A 2 -39.90 -2.23 -11.13
C ALA A 2 -38.88 -1.12 -10.83
N ASP A 3 -38.47 -1.02 -9.57
CA ASP A 3 -37.36 -0.17 -9.15
C ASP A 3 -36.10 -0.63 -9.93
N PRO A 4 -35.35 0.25 -10.62
CA PRO A 4 -34.12 -0.17 -11.28
C PRO A 4 -33.16 -0.75 -10.23
N PRO A 5 -32.31 -1.74 -10.60
CA PRO A 5 -31.35 -2.28 -9.66
C PRO A 5 -30.46 -1.12 -9.19
N ARG A 6 -30.58 -0.74 -7.92
CA ARG A 6 -29.60 0.14 -7.27
C ARG A 6 -28.27 -0.55 -7.44
N LYS A 7 -27.43 0.00 -8.32
CA LYS A 7 -26.00 -0.31 -8.34
C LYS A 7 -25.52 0.06 -6.95
N GLU A 8 -25.42 -0.93 -6.07
CA GLU A 8 -24.84 -0.75 -4.75
C GLU A 8 -23.44 -0.22 -4.97
N ALA A 9 -23.24 1.08 -4.78
CA ALA A 9 -21.94 1.67 -4.83
C ALA A 9 -21.10 0.93 -3.77
N PRO A 10 -20.00 0.25 -4.14
CA PRO A 10 -19.20 -0.44 -3.16
C PRO A 10 -18.77 0.60 -2.11
N CYS A 11 -19.15 0.33 -0.86
CA CYS A 11 -18.88 1.10 0.36
C CYS A 11 -17.84 2.23 0.17
N SER A 12 -18.31 3.48 0.18
CA SER A 12 -17.61 4.76 -0.08
C SER A 12 -16.30 5.05 0.70
N GLY A 13 -15.72 4.09 1.44
CA GLY A 13 -14.63 4.33 2.39
C GLY A 13 -13.35 3.50 2.20
N LYS A 14 -13.19 2.78 1.08
CA LYS A 14 -12.09 1.82 0.93
C LYS A 14 -11.09 2.22 -0.15
N TRP A 15 -9.78 2.02 0.13
CA TRP A 15 -8.71 2.67 -0.64
C TRP A 15 -8.06 1.75 -1.67
N PHE A 16 -8.08 0.45 -1.42
CA PHE A 16 -7.46 -0.57 -2.25
C PHE A 16 -8.49 -1.59 -2.70
N ALA A 17 -8.44 -1.93 -4.00
CA ALA A 17 -9.28 -2.99 -4.56
C ALA A 17 -8.94 -4.30 -3.90
N ALA A 18 -9.89 -5.21 -3.82
CA ALA A 18 -9.54 -6.59 -3.51
C ALA A 18 -9.02 -7.29 -4.77
N LYS A 19 -7.97 -8.11 -4.63
CA LYS A 19 -7.49 -8.94 -5.74
C LYS A 19 -8.52 -10.05 -6.03
N ARG A 20 -8.83 -10.29 -7.31
CA ARG A 20 -9.78 -11.34 -7.76
C ARG A 20 -9.28 -12.76 -7.47
N TYR A 21 -7.96 -12.93 -7.34
CA TYR A 21 -7.30 -14.20 -7.03
C TYR A 21 -6.18 -14.00 -6.00
N GLY A 22 -6.07 -14.92 -5.04
CA GLY A 22 -4.95 -15.02 -4.09
C GLY A 22 -5.13 -14.23 -2.78
N TYR A 23 -4.00 -13.95 -2.12
CA TYR A 23 -3.93 -13.19 -0.86
C TYR A 23 -3.45 -11.78 -1.14
N GLY A 24 -4.20 -10.75 -0.73
CA GLY A 24 -3.67 -9.39 -0.78
C GLY A 24 -4.66 -8.26 -0.99
N ALA A 25 -4.07 -7.07 -1.00
CA ALA A 25 -4.68 -5.86 -1.53
C ALA A 25 -4.33 -5.78 -3.03
N GLY A 26 -5.30 -5.39 -3.85
CA GLY A 26 -5.11 -5.03 -5.25
C GLY A 26 -4.61 -3.59 -5.41
N LEU A 27 -4.68 -3.09 -6.64
CA LEU A 27 -4.28 -1.72 -6.95
C LEU A 27 -5.12 -0.69 -6.15
N PRO A 28 -4.51 0.45 -5.77
CA PRO A 28 -5.25 1.54 -5.15
C PRO A 28 -6.35 2.05 -6.09
N ILE A 29 -7.59 2.06 -5.59
CA ILE A 29 -8.77 2.52 -6.36
C ILE A 29 -8.93 4.04 -6.21
N VAL A 30 -8.61 4.57 -5.03
CA VAL A 30 -8.79 5.99 -4.69
C VAL A 30 -7.44 6.67 -4.53
N TRP A 31 -7.42 8.00 -4.68
CA TRP A 31 -6.22 8.82 -4.59
C TRP A 31 -5.48 8.63 -3.25
N GLN A 32 -6.16 8.36 -2.13
CA GLN A 32 -5.49 8.12 -0.84
C GLN A 32 -4.54 6.90 -0.86
N GLY A 33 -4.90 5.84 -1.60
CA GLY A 33 -4.01 4.69 -1.80
C GLY A 33 -2.79 5.03 -2.67
N TRP A 34 -2.98 5.89 -3.67
CA TRP A 34 -1.89 6.44 -4.49
C TRP A 34 -0.97 7.37 -3.69
N VAL A 35 -1.50 8.19 -2.79
CA VAL A 35 -0.69 9.03 -1.88
C VAL A 35 0.14 8.14 -0.96
N ALA A 36 -0.45 7.10 -0.36
CA ALA A 36 0.29 6.16 0.48
C ALA A 36 1.42 5.46 -0.30
N LEU A 37 1.14 5.04 -1.54
CA LEU A 37 2.14 4.43 -2.42
C LEU A 37 3.24 5.43 -2.82
N ALA A 38 2.88 6.67 -3.15
CA ALA A 38 3.82 7.72 -3.52
C ALA A 38 4.72 8.10 -2.34
N VAL A 39 4.18 8.17 -1.12
CA VAL A 39 4.97 8.40 0.10
C VAL A 39 5.94 7.24 0.33
N PHE A 40 5.47 6.00 0.21
CA PHE A 40 6.32 4.82 0.34
C PHE A 40 7.48 4.84 -0.68
N LEU A 41 7.17 5.05 -1.96
CA LEU A 41 8.17 5.15 -3.02
C LEU A 41 9.14 6.32 -2.79
N SER A 42 8.64 7.48 -2.37
CA SER A 42 9.46 8.66 -2.11
C SER A 42 10.45 8.42 -0.98
N VAL A 43 10.02 7.75 0.10
CA VAL A 43 10.91 7.36 1.19
C VAL A 43 11.95 6.37 0.68
N THR A 44 11.54 5.25 0.09
CA THR A 44 12.49 4.21 -0.33
C THR A 44 13.48 4.70 -1.39
N LEU A 45 13.00 5.38 -2.43
CA LEU A 45 13.85 5.93 -3.47
C LEU A 45 14.70 7.10 -2.93
N GLY A 46 14.11 8.02 -2.18
CA GLY A 46 14.83 9.17 -1.63
C GLY A 46 15.99 8.74 -0.72
N THR A 47 15.76 7.74 0.14
CA THR A 47 16.81 7.23 1.02
C THR A 47 17.89 6.45 0.26
N THR A 48 17.51 5.70 -0.79
CA THR A 48 18.45 4.93 -1.63
C THR A 48 19.32 5.84 -2.50
N PHE A 49 18.71 6.82 -3.18
CA PHE A 49 19.43 7.82 -3.95
C PHE A 49 20.29 8.71 -3.06
N GLY A 50 19.78 9.13 -1.89
CA GLY A 50 20.57 9.86 -0.90
C GLY A 50 21.86 9.11 -0.53
N MET A 51 21.78 7.80 -0.29
CA MET A 51 22.96 6.97 -0.05
C MET A 51 24.00 6.98 -1.17
N LEU A 52 23.57 7.11 -2.43
CA LEU A 52 24.47 7.11 -3.58
C LEU A 52 25.26 8.42 -3.68
N PHE A 53 24.67 9.54 -3.23
CA PHE A 53 25.28 10.87 -3.29
C PHE A 53 26.03 11.25 -2.00
N LEU A 54 25.61 10.73 -0.84
CA LEU A 54 26.34 10.94 0.40
C LEU A 54 27.58 10.02 0.44
N ARG A 55 28.74 10.61 0.74
CA ARG A 55 29.96 9.88 1.16
C ARG A 55 30.01 9.89 2.69
N PRO A 56 29.33 8.98 3.39
CA PRO A 56 29.28 9.02 4.85
C PRO A 56 30.62 8.58 5.45
N ASP A 57 31.08 9.30 6.47
CA ASP A 57 32.24 8.91 7.28
C ASP A 57 31.97 7.61 8.06
N LYS A 58 30.70 7.29 8.31
CA LYS A 58 30.24 6.09 9.03
C LYS A 58 29.16 5.35 8.22
N PRO A 59 29.54 4.57 7.19
CA PRO A 59 28.59 3.92 6.28
C PRO A 59 27.66 2.93 6.99
N LEU A 60 28.14 2.21 8.01
CA LEU A 60 27.33 1.26 8.78
C LEU A 60 26.21 1.93 9.58
N LEU A 61 26.48 3.10 10.18
CA LEU A 61 25.48 3.86 10.93
C LEU A 61 24.40 4.44 10.00
N LEU A 62 24.82 4.92 8.82
CA LEU A 62 23.89 5.37 7.79
C LEU A 62 23.03 4.19 7.30
N LEU A 63 23.64 3.02 7.05
CA LEU A 63 22.96 1.81 6.61
C LEU A 63 21.90 1.34 7.60
N SER A 64 22.22 1.32 8.90
CA SER A 64 21.26 0.93 9.93
C SER A 64 20.09 1.92 10.01
N GLY A 65 20.35 3.23 9.93
CA GLY A 65 19.32 4.26 9.90
C GLY A 65 18.38 4.13 8.70
N VAL A 66 18.92 3.99 7.48
CA VAL A 66 18.13 3.82 6.25
C VAL A 66 17.30 2.53 6.27
N THR A 67 17.89 1.44 6.77
CA THR A 67 17.18 0.16 6.93
C THR A 67 16.01 0.31 7.90
N LEU A 68 16.22 0.98 9.04
CA LEU A 68 15.17 1.20 10.03
C LEU A 68 14.03 2.07 9.47
N ILE A 69 14.36 3.16 8.77
CA ILE A 69 13.36 4.03 8.13
C ILE A 69 12.53 3.26 7.10
N ASN A 70 13.17 2.48 6.23
CA ASN A 70 12.46 1.65 5.27
C ASN A 70 11.59 0.59 5.95
N ALA A 71 12.08 -0.07 7.00
CA ALA A 71 11.30 -1.05 7.74
C ALA A 71 10.03 -0.44 8.34
N ILE A 72 10.14 0.77 8.92
CA ILE A 72 8.98 1.51 9.45
C ILE A 72 8.03 1.89 8.31
N ALA A 73 8.54 2.39 7.19
CA ALA A 73 7.73 2.75 6.03
C ALA A 73 6.96 1.54 5.46
N VAL A 74 7.61 0.37 5.37
CA VAL A 74 6.97 -0.90 4.98
C VAL A 74 5.89 -1.28 5.99
N ALA A 75 6.18 -1.23 7.29
CA ALA A 75 5.22 -1.59 8.34
C ALA A 75 3.97 -0.68 8.29
N LEU A 76 4.17 0.63 8.14
CA LEU A 76 3.08 1.60 7.99
C LEU A 76 2.28 1.35 6.72
N PHE A 77 2.95 1.10 5.59
CA PHE A 77 2.28 0.79 4.33
C PHE A 77 1.44 -0.49 4.44
N LEU A 78 1.99 -1.54 5.04
CA LEU A 78 1.27 -2.79 5.30
C LEU A 78 0.08 -2.58 6.25
N TRP A 79 0.22 -1.73 7.25
CA TRP A 79 -0.86 -1.39 8.17
C TRP A 79 -1.99 -0.62 7.49
N ILE A 80 -1.66 0.33 6.61
CA ILE A 80 -2.62 1.05 5.76
C ILE A 80 -3.32 0.07 4.83
N CYS A 81 -2.59 -0.80 4.15
CA CYS A 81 -3.17 -1.85 3.32
C CYS A 81 -4.11 -2.74 4.14
N LYS A 82 -3.69 -3.23 5.31
CA LYS A 82 -4.53 -4.07 6.17
C LYS A 82 -5.82 -3.38 6.62
N SER A 83 -5.75 -2.10 6.98
CA SER A 83 -6.90 -1.35 7.51
C SER A 83 -7.86 -0.83 6.42
N ARG A 84 -7.38 -0.62 5.19
CA ARG A 84 -8.14 0.03 4.11
C ARG A 84 -8.38 -0.82 2.86
N THR A 85 -8.06 -2.12 2.89
CA THR A 85 -8.37 -3.06 1.80
C THR A 85 -9.83 -3.51 1.84
N GLU A 86 -10.51 -3.49 0.68
CA GLU A 86 -11.89 -3.98 0.59
C GLU A 86 -12.04 -5.47 0.91
N GLY A 87 -12.78 -5.79 1.97
CA GLY A 87 -13.09 -7.17 2.34
C GLY A 87 -11.93 -7.93 3.00
N GLY A 88 -10.92 -7.20 3.48
CA GLY A 88 -9.81 -7.73 4.29
C GLY A 88 -8.81 -8.60 3.51
N TRP A 89 -7.69 -8.92 4.16
CA TRP A 89 -6.74 -9.93 3.68
C TRP A 89 -7.33 -11.32 3.89
N ARG A 90 -8.01 -11.80 2.86
CA ARG A 90 -8.62 -13.14 2.81
C ARG A 90 -8.11 -13.82 1.57
N TRP A 91 -7.83 -15.12 1.70
CA TRP A 91 -7.52 -15.93 0.53
C TRP A 91 -8.78 -16.07 -0.32
N ARG A 92 -8.72 -15.63 -1.59
CA ARG A 92 -9.84 -15.73 -2.53
C ARG A 92 -9.48 -16.70 -3.65
N TRP A 93 -10.25 -17.78 -3.76
CA TRP A 93 -10.16 -18.76 -4.84
C TRP A 93 -10.90 -18.33 -6.12
N GLY A 94 -11.33 -17.07 -6.22
CA GLY A 94 -12.02 -16.57 -7.40
C GLY A 94 -13.42 -17.17 -7.58
N ASP A 95 -14.17 -17.33 -6.49
CA ASP A 95 -15.59 -17.64 -6.61
C ASP A 95 -16.28 -16.53 -7.39
N LYS A 96 -17.01 -16.99 -8.41
CA LYS A 96 -17.76 -16.20 -9.37
C LYS A 96 -18.80 -15.38 -8.62
N ASP A 97 -18.66 -14.06 -8.66
CA ASP A 97 -19.77 -13.10 -8.72
C ASP A 97 -19.27 -11.86 -9.47
#